data_AF-A0A535QKG5-F1
#
_entry.id   AF-A0A535QKG5-F1
#
_cell.length_a   1.000
_cell.length_b   1.000
_cell.length_c   1.000
_cell.angle_alpha   90.00
_cell.angle_beta   90.00
_cell.angle_gamma   90.00
#
_symmetry.space_group_name_H-M   'P 1'
#
loop_
_entity.id
_entity.type
_entity.pdbx_description
1 polymer ?
#
loop_
_entity_poly.entity_id
_entity_poly.type
_entity_poly.pdbx_seq_one_letter_code
_entity_poly.pdbx_strand_id
1 'polypeptide(L)'
;WTLAPGRLLAVWALAVLTSPQIARGIAAAERPAPRLTIAGKRVADVVVATGALLALAPVFGVVAALVWLDSGTPIFFRATRLGRAGRLFKMYKFRTMVPGSEEALLDLRDRNLAQGMVKIVDDPRVTGIGSWLRRFSLDELPQLWNVIRGDMSLD
;
A
#
# COMPACT_ATOMS: atom_id res chain seq x y z
N TRP A 1 -38.79 -29.59 14.19
CA TRP A 1 -38.28 -29.42 12.82
C TRP A 1 -37.14 -28.40 12.81
N THR A 2 -35.94 -28.82 13.23
CA THR A 2 -34.74 -27.99 13.29
C THR A 2 -34.00 -28.06 11.95
N LEU A 3 -34.04 -26.99 11.16
CA LEU A 3 -33.28 -26.90 9.91
C LEU A 3 -31.77 -26.86 10.23
N ALA A 4 -31.01 -27.81 9.70
CA ALA A 4 -29.56 -27.86 9.85
C ALA A 4 -28.90 -26.59 9.25
N PRO A 5 -27.92 -25.97 9.93
CA PRO A 5 -27.32 -24.69 9.55
C PRO A 5 -26.72 -24.66 8.12
N GLY A 6 -26.33 -25.81 7.56
CA GLY A 6 -25.81 -25.92 6.20
C GLY A 6 -26.82 -25.61 5.09
N ARG A 7 -28.12 -25.80 5.31
CA ARG A 7 -29.15 -25.51 4.28
C ARG A 7 -29.37 -24.02 4.10
N LEU A 8 -29.27 -23.23 5.17
CA LEU A 8 -29.41 -21.78 5.11
C LEU A 8 -28.22 -21.15 4.35
N LEU A 9 -27.01 -21.64 4.59
CA LEU A 9 -25.81 -21.19 3.86
C LEU A 9 -25.90 -21.50 2.36
N ALA A 10 -26.41 -22.68 1.98
CA ALA A 10 -26.59 -23.04 0.58
C ALA A 10 -27.63 -22.16 -0.14
N VAL A 11 -28.74 -21.85 0.53
CA VAL A 11 -29.79 -20.96 -0.01
C VAL A 11 -29.28 -19.51 -0.12
N TRP A 12 -28.54 -19.02 0.87
CA TRP A 12 -27.90 -17.70 0.81
C TRP A 12 -26.85 -17.62 -0.30
N ALA A 13 -25.98 -18.62 -0.43
CA ALA A 13 -24.98 -18.67 -1.50
C ALA A 13 -25.64 -18.70 -2.89
N LEU A 14 -26.69 -19.51 -3.07
CA LEU A 14 -27.43 -19.58 -4.33
C LEU A 14 -28.16 -18.26 -4.65
N ALA A 15 -28.78 -17.61 -3.65
CA ALA A 15 -29.45 -16.31 -3.81
C ALA A 15 -28.47 -15.17 -4.16
N VAL A 16 -27.27 -15.19 -3.56
CA VAL A 16 -26.18 -14.25 -3.87
C VAL A 16 -25.68 -14.50 -5.30
N LEU A 17 -25.38 -15.75 -5.65
CA LEU A 17 -24.86 -16.12 -6.98
C LEU A 17 -25.87 -15.91 -8.12
N THR A 18 -27.18 -15.93 -7.83
CA THR A 18 -28.24 -15.70 -8.84
C THR A 18 -28.78 -14.27 -8.84
N SER A 19 -28.29 -13.39 -7.94
CA SER A 19 -28.78 -12.01 -7.88
C SER A 19 -28.35 -11.22 -9.13
N PRO A 20 -29.30 -10.63 -9.88
CA PRO A 20 -28.99 -9.80 -11.04
C PRO A 20 -28.28 -8.50 -10.66
N GLN A 21 -28.24 -8.13 -9.38
CA GLN A 21 -27.48 -7.00 -8.87
C GLN A 21 -25.99 -7.34 -8.76
N ILE A 22 -25.67 -8.57 -8.30
CA ILE A 22 -24.29 -9.05 -8.20
C ILE A 22 -23.73 -9.33 -9.60
N ALA A 23 -24.51 -9.97 -10.48
CA ALA A 23 -24.11 -10.17 -11.87
C ALA A 23 -23.85 -8.83 -12.60
N ARG A 24 -24.68 -7.81 -12.38
CA ARG A 24 -24.46 -6.46 -12.92
C ARG A 24 -23.24 -5.76 -12.31
N GLY A 25 -22.99 -5.94 -11.01
CA GLY A 25 -21.80 -5.41 -10.33
C GLY A 25 -20.50 -6.01 -10.88
N ILE A 26 -20.48 -7.33 -11.09
CA ILE A 26 -19.36 -8.04 -11.72
C ILE A 26 -19.19 -7.58 -13.18
N ALA A 27 -20.27 -7.56 -13.96
CA ALA A 27 -20.21 -7.13 -15.36
C ALA A 27 -19.82 -5.65 -15.55
N ALA A 28 -20.15 -4.77 -14.59
CA ALA A 28 -19.71 -3.38 -14.59
C ALA A 28 -18.22 -3.25 -14.22
N ALA A 29 -17.73 -4.07 -13.28
CA ALA A 29 -16.33 -4.12 -12.89
C ALA A 29 -15.43 -4.70 -14.00
N GLU A 30 -15.97 -5.57 -14.86
CA GLU A 30 -15.25 -6.19 -15.97
C GLU A 30 -15.15 -5.31 -17.22
N ARG A 31 -15.82 -4.16 -17.29
CA ARG A 31 -15.72 -3.28 -18.47
C ARG A 31 -14.32 -2.69 -18.55
N PRO A 32 -13.49 -3.07 -19.54
CA PRO A 32 -12.16 -2.47 -19.68
C PRO A 32 -12.34 -1.00 -20.03
N ALA A 33 -11.76 -0.11 -19.21
CA ALA A 33 -11.75 1.31 -19.52
C ALA A 33 -11.17 1.54 -20.93
N PRO A 34 -11.73 2.47 -21.72
CA PRO A 34 -11.22 2.76 -23.06
C PRO A 34 -9.73 3.10 -22.99
N ARG A 35 -8.92 2.61 -23.96
CA ARG A 35 -7.45 2.81 -23.96
C ARG A 35 -7.03 4.28 -23.85
N LEU A 36 -7.80 5.20 -24.45
CA LEU A 36 -7.61 6.65 -24.36
C LEU A 36 -7.74 7.18 -22.91
N THR A 37 -8.68 6.63 -22.14
CA THR A 37 -8.87 6.95 -20.71
C THR A 37 -7.66 6.52 -19.89
N ILE A 38 -7.06 5.36 -20.22
CA ILE A 38 -5.88 4.83 -19.51
C ILE A 38 -4.63 5.64 -19.85
N ALA A 39 -4.44 6.00 -21.13
CA ALA A 39 -3.32 6.84 -21.56
C ALA A 39 -3.42 8.27 -21.00
N GLY A 40 -4.62 8.87 -21.02
CA GLY A 40 -4.87 10.18 -20.42
C GLY A 40 -4.61 10.20 -18.92
N LYS A 41 -5.13 9.21 -18.18
CA LYS A 41 -4.82 9.02 -16.75
C LYS A 41 -3.31 8.90 -16.53
N ARG A 42 -2.61 8.14 -17.36
CA ARG A 42 -1.16 7.97 -17.23
C ARG A 42 -0.38 9.28 -17.40
N VAL A 43 -0.75 10.11 -18.37
CA VAL A 43 -0.10 11.42 -18.57
C VAL A 43 -0.40 12.33 -17.38
N ALA A 44 -1.65 12.38 -16.92
CA ALA A 44 -2.04 13.16 -15.75
C ALA A 44 -1.24 12.75 -14.50
N ASP A 45 -1.13 11.44 -14.22
CA ASP A 45 -0.35 10.92 -13.10
C ASP A 45 1.10 11.39 -13.12
N VAL A 46 1.75 11.30 -14.28
CA VAL A 46 3.16 11.70 -14.42
C VAL A 46 3.31 13.21 -14.23
N VAL A 47 2.42 14.01 -14.82
CA VAL A 47 2.46 15.48 -14.69
C VAL A 47 2.26 15.89 -13.24
N VAL A 48 1.23 15.34 -12.57
CA VAL A 48 0.93 15.64 -11.16
C VAL A 48 2.07 15.17 -10.26
N ALA A 49 2.57 13.94 -10.43
CA ALA A 49 3.66 13.42 -9.61
C ALA A 49 4.97 14.20 -9.80
N THR A 50 5.27 14.62 -11.03
CA THR A 50 6.46 15.43 -11.32
C THR A 50 6.33 16.83 -10.72
N GLY A 51 5.17 17.48 -10.89
CA GLY A 51 4.89 18.77 -10.27
C GLY A 51 4.97 18.71 -8.74
N ALA A 52 4.39 17.67 -8.14
CA ALA A 52 4.45 17.44 -6.70
C ALA A 52 5.89 17.21 -6.23
N LEU A 53 6.70 16.42 -6.94
CA LEU A 53 8.11 16.21 -6.59
C LEU A 53 8.93 17.49 -6.62
N LEU A 54 8.71 18.36 -7.61
CA LEU A 54 9.39 19.65 -7.70
C LEU A 54 8.94 20.60 -6.58
N ALA A 55 7.63 20.70 -6.35
CA ALA A 55 7.07 21.56 -5.31
C ALA A 55 7.48 21.10 -3.89
N LEU A 56 7.58 19.79 -3.68
CA LEU A 56 7.92 19.19 -2.38
C LEU A 56 9.40 18.90 -2.21
N ALA A 57 10.26 19.22 -3.19
CA ALA A 57 11.71 19.03 -3.10
C ALA A 57 12.33 19.54 -1.78
N PRO A 58 12.01 20.76 -1.27
CA PRO A 58 12.54 21.20 0.02
C PRO A 58 12.05 20.33 1.19
N VAL A 59 10.80 19.87 1.16
CA VAL A 59 10.23 18.97 2.18
C VAL A 59 10.94 17.62 2.16
N PHE A 60 11.23 17.07 0.98
CA PHE A 60 12.04 15.86 0.83
C PHE A 60 13.41 15.99 1.49
N GLY A 61 14.09 17.13 1.30
CA GLY A 61 15.40 17.40 1.91
C GLY A 61 15.32 17.42 3.44
N VAL A 62 14.34 18.13 4.01
CA VAL A 62 14.13 18.19 5.46
C VAL A 62 13.81 16.83 6.03
N VAL A 63 12.87 16.09 5.43
CA VAL A 63 12.50 14.74 5.88
C VAL A 63 13.70 13.78 5.78
N ALA A 64 14.45 13.83 4.68
CA ALA A 64 15.66 13.02 4.52
C ALA A 64 16.69 13.29 5.62
N ALA A 65 16.90 14.56 5.98
CA ALA A 65 17.79 14.95 7.07
C ALA A 65 17.29 14.46 8.43
N LEU A 66 15.99 14.60 8.72
CA LEU A 66 15.39 14.10 9.96
C LEU A 66 15.53 12.59 10.11
N VAL A 67 15.26 11.84 9.04
CA VAL A 67 15.43 10.37 9.02
C VAL A 67 16.88 9.97 9.22
N TRP A 68 17.81 10.71 8.59
CA TRP A 68 19.23 10.46 8.74
C TRP A 68 19.73 10.73 10.16
N LEU A 69 19.28 11.83 10.80
CA LEU A 69 19.64 12.16 12.18
C LEU A 69 19.04 11.16 13.19
N ASP A 70 17.86 10.62 12.90
CA ASP A 70 17.12 9.73 13.80
C ASP A 70 17.56 8.26 13.69
N SER A 71 17.86 7.78 12.48
CA SER A 71 18.10 6.36 12.22
C SER A 71 19.34 6.05 11.37
N GLY A 72 20.08 7.07 10.96
CA GLY A 72 21.29 6.93 10.13
C GLY A 72 20.99 6.56 8.68
N THR A 73 21.87 5.75 8.10
CA THR A 73 21.73 5.29 6.71
C THR A 73 21.28 3.82 6.65
N PRO A 74 20.56 3.43 5.58
CA PRO A 74 20.04 4.25 4.49
C PRO A 74 18.75 5.02 4.81
N ILE A 75 18.59 6.20 4.21
CA ILE A 75 17.41 7.08 4.38
C ILE A 75 16.14 6.48 3.78
N PHE A 76 16.26 5.77 2.66
CA PHE A 76 15.12 5.17 1.98
C PHE A 76 14.99 3.69 2.32
N PHE A 77 13.75 3.27 2.54
CA PHE A 77 13.34 1.87 2.62
C PHE A 77 12.73 1.43 1.28
N ARG A 78 12.96 0.15 0.91
CA ARG A 78 12.50 -0.43 -0.34
C ARG A 78 11.79 -1.75 -0.05
N ALA A 79 10.52 -1.85 -0.38
CA ALA A 79 9.75 -3.09 -0.27
C ALA A 79 9.35 -3.62 -1.65
N THR A 80 9.50 -4.92 -1.86
CA THR A 80 8.96 -5.56 -3.06
C THR A 80 7.44 -5.72 -2.91
N ARG A 81 6.68 -5.25 -3.89
CA ARG A 81 5.21 -5.34 -3.92
C ARG A 81 4.73 -5.88 -5.27
N LEU A 82 3.58 -6.52 -5.26
CA LEU A 82 2.87 -6.96 -6.47
C LEU A 82 2.09 -5.76 -7.03
N GLY A 83 2.40 -5.37 -8.25
CA GLY A 83 1.75 -4.28 -8.97
C GLY A 83 0.80 -4.76 -10.07
N ARG A 84 0.47 -3.86 -11.00
CA ARG A 84 -0.46 -4.12 -12.09
C ARG A 84 0.00 -5.30 -12.96
N ALA A 85 -0.96 -6.15 -13.35
CA ALA A 85 -0.73 -7.37 -14.15
C ALA A 85 0.24 -8.37 -13.50
N GLY A 86 0.28 -8.41 -12.15
CA GLY A 86 1.10 -9.38 -11.41
C GLY A 86 2.60 -9.10 -11.45
N ARG A 87 3.03 -7.92 -11.92
CA ARG A 87 4.45 -7.57 -11.99
C ARG A 87 4.95 -7.07 -10.64
N LEU A 88 6.06 -7.62 -10.17
CA LEU A 88 6.72 -7.15 -8.95
C LEU A 88 7.44 -5.83 -9.22
N PHE A 89 7.37 -4.89 -8.26
CA PHE A 89 8.14 -3.65 -8.29
C PHE A 89 8.67 -3.28 -6.90
N LYS A 90 9.67 -2.40 -6.88
CA LYS A 90 10.24 -1.86 -5.63
C LYS A 90 9.49 -0.59 -5.26
N MET A 91 8.71 -0.64 -4.19
CA MET A 91 8.05 0.52 -3.59
C MET A 91 9.05 1.28 -2.71
N TYR A 92 9.21 2.58 -2.96
CA TYR A 92 10.11 3.45 -2.20
C TYR A 92 9.36 4.18 -1.08
N LYS A 93 9.97 4.22 0.10
CA LYS A 93 9.50 5.00 1.26
C LYS A 93 10.67 5.64 1.99
N PHE A 94 10.42 6.65 2.81
CA PHE A 94 11.38 7.02 3.83
C PHE A 94 11.45 5.91 4.89
N ARG A 95 12.66 5.69 5.42
CA ARG A 95 12.87 4.76 6.52
C ARG A 95 12.16 5.30 7.76
N THR A 96 11.36 4.44 8.38
CA THR A 96 10.60 4.74 9.60
C THR A 96 10.89 3.72 10.72
N MET A 97 11.81 2.78 10.46
CA MET A 97 12.19 1.72 11.38
C MET A 97 13.70 1.71 11.57
N VAL A 98 14.14 1.26 12.75
CA VAL A 98 15.57 1.13 13.07
C VAL A 98 16.27 0.15 12.12
N PRO A 99 17.55 0.38 11.76
CA PRO A 99 18.31 -0.57 10.95
C PRO A 99 18.34 -1.97 11.58
N GLY A 100 18.25 -3.03 10.76
CA GLY A 100 18.29 -4.42 11.23
C GLY A 100 16.99 -4.93 11.87
N SER A 101 15.93 -4.12 11.92
CA SER A 101 14.66 -4.52 12.53
C SER A 101 13.88 -5.62 11.77
N GLU A 102 14.35 -6.02 10.60
CA GLU A 102 13.78 -7.12 9.80
C GLU A 102 13.97 -8.47 10.51
N GLU A 103 15.07 -8.65 11.25
CA GLU A 103 15.34 -9.88 12.02
C GLU A 103 14.42 -9.99 13.25
N ALA A 104 14.11 -8.86 13.89
CA ALA A 104 13.15 -8.78 15.00
C ALA A 104 11.70 -9.16 14.59
N LEU A 105 11.42 -9.29 13.29
CA LEU A 105 10.12 -9.72 12.77
C LEU A 105 9.86 -11.22 13.00
N LEU A 106 10.92 -12.03 13.16
CA LEU A 106 10.82 -13.45 13.52
C LEU A 106 10.42 -13.61 15.01
N ASP A 107 11.10 -12.90 15.91
CA ASP A 107 10.77 -12.89 17.35
C ASP A 107 9.37 -12.36 17.66
N LEU A 108 8.87 -11.40 16.87
CA LEU A 108 7.53 -10.84 17.01
C LEU A 108 6.44 -11.68 16.31
N ARG A 109 6.81 -12.60 15.40
CA ARG A 109 5.88 -13.57 14.82
C ARG A 109 5.47 -14.62 15.84
N ASP A 110 6.40 -15.07 16.67
CA ASP A 110 6.13 -16.04 17.74
C ASP A 110 5.22 -15.46 18.84
N ARG A 111 5.22 -14.14 19.00
CA ARG A 111 4.29 -13.41 19.89
C ARG A 111 2.94 -13.09 19.24
N ASN A 112 2.80 -13.26 17.93
CA ASN A 112 1.53 -13.04 17.20
C ASN A 112 0.75 -14.36 17.07
N LEU A 113 -0.16 -14.61 18.01
CA LEU A 113 -1.09 -15.76 18.02
C LEU A 113 -2.14 -15.73 16.89
N ALA A 114 -2.13 -14.73 16.00
CA ALA A 114 -3.05 -14.61 14.88
C ALA A 114 -2.29 -14.80 13.56
N GLN A 115 -2.71 -15.79 12.77
CA GLN A 115 -2.20 -16.14 11.44
C GLN A 115 -2.47 -15.04 10.39
N GLY A 116 -1.88 -13.86 10.56
CA GLY A 116 -2.04 -12.71 9.65
C GLY A 116 -1.13 -11.54 10.01
N MET A 117 -0.94 -10.61 9.06
CA MET A 117 -0.22 -9.34 9.27
C MET A 117 -1.01 -8.45 10.25
N VAL A 118 -0.93 -8.74 11.55
CA VAL A 118 -1.51 -7.86 12.57
C VAL A 118 -0.59 -6.65 12.75
N LYS A 119 -1.18 -5.46 12.60
CA LYS A 119 -0.54 -4.19 12.93
C LYS A 119 -0.18 -4.22 14.42
N ILE A 120 1.10 -4.36 14.73
CA ILE A 120 1.60 -4.27 16.11
C ILE A 120 1.31 -2.85 16.59
N VAL A 121 0.47 -2.73 17.62
CA VAL A 121 0.24 -1.47 18.33
C VAL A 121 1.53 -1.16 19.10
N ASP A 122 2.08 0.03 18.88
CA ASP A 122 3.38 0.46 19.43
C ASP A 122 4.55 -0.46 19.07
N ASP A 123 4.76 -0.66 17.77
CA ASP A 123 5.89 -1.42 17.24
C ASP A 123 7.23 -0.78 17.68
N PRO A 124 8.03 -1.42 18.56
CA PRO A 124 9.25 -0.86 19.13
C PRO A 124 10.36 -0.65 18.10
N ARG A 125 10.18 -1.18 16.88
CA ARG A 125 11.09 -1.01 15.76
C ARG A 125 10.90 0.33 15.07
N VAL A 126 9.77 0.99 15.27
CA VAL A 126 9.46 2.28 14.66
C VAL A 126 10.14 3.38 15.44
N THR A 127 10.85 4.27 14.74
CA THR A 127 11.56 5.36 15.39
C THR A 127 10.63 6.51 15.77
N GLY A 128 11.10 7.45 16.59
CA GLY A 128 10.30 8.63 16.98
C GLY A 128 9.88 9.46 15.76
N ILE A 129 10.85 9.82 14.91
CA ILE A 129 10.58 10.49 13.63
C ILE A 129 9.76 9.58 12.70
N GLY A 130 10.05 8.27 12.68
CA GLY A 130 9.32 7.30 11.87
C GLY A 130 7.83 7.23 12.19
N SER A 131 7.46 7.31 13.46
CA SER A 131 6.07 7.36 13.93
C SER A 131 5.37 8.63 13.45
N TRP A 132 6.05 9.78 13.55
CA TRP A 132 5.54 11.06 13.05
C TRP A 132 5.34 11.03 11.52
N LEU A 133 6.32 10.53 10.77
CA LEU A 133 6.21 10.41 9.31
C LEU A 133 5.02 9.56 8.88
N ARG A 134 4.78 8.42 9.55
CA ARG A 134 3.62 7.55 9.30
C ARG A 134 2.30 8.23 9.64
N ARG A 135 2.27 9.04 10.70
CA ARG A 135 1.06 9.79 11.11
C ARG A 135 0.62 10.78 10.04
N PHE A 136 1.58 11.42 9.36
CA PHE A 136 1.31 12.40 8.29
C PHE A 136 1.46 11.82 6.88
N SER A 137 1.66 10.50 6.75
CA SER A 137 1.93 9.81 5.49
C SER A 137 3.11 10.39 4.68
N LEU A 138 4.02 11.08 5.35
CA LEU A 138 5.18 11.69 4.72
C LEU A 138 6.22 10.63 4.33
N ASP A 139 6.18 9.46 4.96
CA ASP A 139 7.04 8.33 4.60
C ASP A 139 6.77 7.81 3.19
N GLU A 140 5.59 8.09 2.64
CA GLU A 140 5.15 7.60 1.34
C GLU A 140 5.49 8.55 0.18
N LEU A 141 5.96 9.76 0.46
CA LEU A 141 6.32 10.72 -0.60
C LEU A 141 7.26 10.14 -1.66
N PRO A 142 8.29 9.32 -1.33
CA PRO A 142 9.16 8.71 -2.34
C PRO A 142 8.43 7.81 -3.35
N GLN A 143 7.18 7.37 -3.07
CA GLN A 143 6.35 6.63 -4.02
C GLN A 143 5.95 7.47 -5.25
N LEU A 144 6.03 8.81 -5.20
CA LEU A 144 5.86 9.65 -6.40
C LEU A 144 6.86 9.28 -7.50
N TRP A 145 8.06 8.80 -7.13
CA TRP A 145 9.00 8.25 -8.09
C TRP A 145 8.48 6.97 -8.76
N ASN A 146 7.80 6.09 -8.01
CA ASN A 146 7.15 4.90 -8.56
C ASN A 146 6.04 5.28 -9.56
N VAL A 147 5.29 6.36 -9.27
CA VAL A 147 4.31 6.89 -10.21
C VAL A 147 5.00 7.34 -11.49
N ILE A 148 6.08 8.12 -11.44
CA ILE A 148 6.82 8.54 -12.64
C ILE A 148 7.35 7.34 -13.44
N ARG A 149 7.90 6.31 -12.77
CA ARG A 149 8.41 5.10 -13.46
C ARG A 149 7.33 4.19 -14.05
N GLY A 150 6.07 4.39 -13.67
CA GLY A 150 4.95 3.56 -14.16
C GLY A 150 4.74 2.29 -13.36
N ASP A 151 5.35 2.21 -12.19
CA ASP A 151 5.11 1.15 -11.21
C ASP A 151 3.74 1.36 -10.52
N MET A 152 3.33 2.61 -10.34
CA MET A 152 2.10 3.02 -9.65
C MET A 152 1.32 4.10 -10.44
N SER A 153 0.07 4.32 -10.01
CA SER A 153 -0.86 5.31 -10.53
C SER A 153 -1.40 6.11 -9.34
N LEU A 154 -1.83 7.36 -9.56
CA LEU A 154 -2.57 8.11 -8.55
C LEU A 154 -4.05 7.70 -8.67
N ASP A 155 -4.66 7.29 -7.57
CA ASP A 155 -6.07 6.88 -7.53
C ASP A 155 -6.99 8.02 -7.12
#